data_AF-A0A938SXY0-F1
#
_entry.id   AF-A0A938SXY0-F1
#
_cell.length_a   1.000
_cell.length_b   1.000
_cell.length_c   1.000
_cell.angle_alpha   90.00
_cell.angle_beta   90.00
_cell.angle_gamma   90.00
#
_symmetry.space_group_name_H-M   'P 1'
#
loop_
_entity.id
_entity.type
_entity.pdbx_description
1 polymer ?
#
loop_
_entity_poly.entity_id
_entity_poly.type
_entity_poly.pdbx_seq_one_letter_code
_entity_poly.pdbx_strand_id
1 'polypeptide(L)' 'MSGGGISGGRVLVTGAAGFIGSQLSERLLDEGREVVGIDCLTDYYDPARKRRNLRAAP' A
#
# COMPACT_ATOMS: atom_id res chain seq x y z
N MET A 1 -7.27 1.95 -29.27
CA MET A 1 -8.00 1.89 -27.98
C MET A 1 -7.16 2.62 -26.94
N SER A 2 -7.40 3.92 -26.76
CA SER A 2 -6.71 4.74 -25.77
C SER A 2 -7.44 4.63 -24.43
N GLY A 3 -7.11 3.61 -23.64
CA GLY A 3 -7.47 3.61 -22.22
C GLY A 3 -6.66 4.72 -21.54
N GLY A 4 -7.34 5.68 -20.92
CA GLY A 4 -6.71 6.74 -20.14
C GLY A 4 -6.01 6.14 -18.91
N GLY A 5 -4.80 5.62 -19.11
CA GLY A 5 -3.93 5.20 -18.02
C GLY A 5 -3.51 6.43 -17.24
N ILE A 6 -3.69 6.41 -15.92
CA ILE A 6 -3.20 7.46 -15.02
C ILE A 6 -1.67 7.46 -15.14
N SER A 7 -1.15 8.36 -15.98
CA SER A 7 0.28 8.55 -16.23
C SER A 7 0.92 9.17 -14.99
N GLY A 8 1.74 8.40 -14.27
CA GLY A 8 2.60 8.93 -13.20
C GLY A 8 1.87 9.59 -12.02
N GLY A 9 0.68 9.11 -11.66
CA GLY A 9 -0.09 9.66 -10.55
C GLY A 9 0.38 9.17 -9.18
N ARG A 10 0.40 10.06 -8.19
CA ARG A 10 0.60 9.73 -6.77
C ARG A 10 -0.70 9.16 -6.18
N VAL A 11 -0.62 8.02 -5.49
CA VAL A 11 -1.77 7.29 -4.95
C VAL A 11 -1.71 7.27 -3.43
N LEU A 12 -2.83 7.62 -2.77
CA LEU A 12 -2.99 7.48 -1.32
C LEU A 12 -3.70 6.16 -1.01
N VAL A 13 -3.07 5.29 -0.21
CA VAL A 13 -3.65 4.00 0.21
C VAL A 13 -3.93 4.01 1.70
N THR A 14 -5.20 3.87 2.09
CA THR A 14 -5.60 3.69 3.50
C THR A 14 -5.65 2.21 3.88
N GLY A 15 -5.16 1.84 5.05
CA GLY A 15 -4.97 0.44 5.44
C GLY A 15 -3.78 -0.23 4.72
N ALA A 16 -2.77 0.56 4.35
CA ALA A 16 -1.65 0.13 3.50
C ALA A 16 -0.79 -1.01 4.08
N ALA A 17 -0.74 -1.17 5.41
CA ALA A 17 -0.04 -2.28 6.07
C ALA A 17 -0.94 -3.50 6.34
N GLY A 18 -2.24 -3.42 6.00
CA GLY A 18 -3.19 -4.52 6.07
C GLY A 18 -2.97 -5.58 4.98
N PHE A 19 -3.81 -6.62 4.97
CA PHE A 19 -3.66 -7.76 4.05
C PHE A 19 -3.80 -7.35 2.57
N ILE A 20 -4.93 -6.72 2.22
CA ILE A 20 -5.19 -6.28 0.85
C ILE A 20 -4.38 -5.02 0.52
N GLY A 21 -4.24 -4.12 1.50
CA GLY A 21 -3.54 -2.84 1.31
C GLY A 21 -2.06 -3.02 0.98
N SER A 22 -1.38 -4.03 1.56
CA SER A 22 0.04 -4.27 1.27
C SER A 22 0.25 -4.79 -0.15
N GLN A 23 -0.52 -5.80 -0.59
CA GLN A 23 -0.44 -6.31 -1.96
C GLN A 23 -0.84 -5.27 -3.00
N LEU A 24 -1.85 -4.45 -2.71
CA LEU A 24 -2.23 -3.34 -3.58
C LEU A 24 -1.09 -2.32 -3.71
N SER A 25 -0.46 -1.97 -2.58
CA SER A 25 0.65 -1.00 -2.57
C SER A 25 1.84 -1.50 -3.38
N GLU A 26 2.24 -2.78 -3.21
CA GLU A 26 3.30 -3.42 -4.00
C GLU A 26 2.99 -3.36 -5.50
N ARG A 27 1.78 -3.76 -5.91
CA ARG A 27 1.38 -3.73 -7.31
C ARG A 27 1.39 -2.32 -7.91
N LEU A 28 0.93 -1.32 -7.16
CA LEU A 28 0.94 0.07 -7.63
C LEU A 28 2.37 0.61 -7.79
N LEU A 29 3.29 0.22 -6.92
CA LEU A 29 4.71 0.53 -7.04
C LEU A 29 5.34 -0.15 -8.27
N ASP A 30 5.02 -1.43 -8.53
CA ASP A 30 5.47 -2.17 -9.71
C ASP A 30 4.96 -1.54 -11.02
N GLU A 31 3.79 -0.91 -10.98
CA GLU A 31 3.22 -0.14 -12.09
C GLU A 31 3.89 1.25 -12.26
N GLY A 32 4.92 1.57 -11.47
CA GLY A 32 5.67 2.83 -11.53
C GLY A 32 4.95 4.02 -10.90
N ARG A 33 3.98 3.77 -10.01
CA ARG A 33 3.25 4.83 -9.30
C ARG A 33 3.95 5.18 -8.00
N GLU A 34 3.81 6.43 -7.57
CA GLU A 34 4.21 6.84 -6.25
C GLU A 34 3.09 6.53 -5.25
N VAL A 35 3.38 5.79 -4.18
CA VAL A 35 2.38 5.38 -3.19
C VAL A 35 2.65 6.05 -1.85
N VAL A 36 1.64 6.72 -1.30
CA VAL A 36 1.62 7.22 0.08
C VAL A 36 0.68 6.32 0.87
N GLY A 37 1.22 5.57 1.83
CA GLY A 37 0.44 4.68 2.69
C GLY A 37 0.02 5.36 4.00
N ILE A 38 -1.24 5.22 4.38
CA ILE A 38 -1.76 5.54 5.72
C ILE A 38 -2.34 4.24 6.31
N ASP A 39 -1.96 3.87 7.52
CA ASP A 39 -2.57 2.75 8.24
C ASP A 39 -2.87 3.15 9.68
N CYS A 40 -3.97 2.63 10.21
CA CYS A 40 -4.37 2.83 11.59
C CYS A 40 -3.88 1.63 12.41
N LEU A 41 -2.76 1.78 13.12
CA LEU A 41 -2.17 0.73 13.96
C LEU A 41 -2.93 0.55 15.29
N THR A 42 -4.24 0.31 15.23
CA THR A 42 -5.04 -0.02 16.42
C THR A 42 -4.85 -1.49 16.83
N ASP A 43 -4.81 -1.73 18.14
CA ASP A 43 -4.61 -3.06 18.76
C ASP A 43 -5.82 -4.00 18.60
N TYR A 44 -6.83 -3.60 17.82
CA TYR A 44 -8.02 -4.41 17.51
C TYR A 44 -7.67 -5.68 16.72
N TYR A 45 -6.46 -5.74 16.14
CA TYR A 45 -5.79 -6.94 15.65
C TYR A 45 -4.32 -6.93 16.12
N ASP A 46 -3.76 -8.10 16.44
CA ASP A 46 -2.38 -8.27 16.95
C ASP A 46 -1.36 -7.35 16.22
N PRO A 47 -0.78 -6.35 16.92
CA PRO A 47 0.19 -5.40 16.37
C PRO A 47 1.42 -6.05 15.74
N ALA A 48 1.76 -7.28 16.14
CA ALA A 48 2.87 -8.04 15.58
C ALA A 48 2.70 -8.31 14.07
N ARG A 49 1.46 -8.49 13.60
CA ARG A 49 1.18 -8.70 12.16
C ARG A 49 1.48 -7.46 11.33
N LYS A 50 1.08 -6.28 11.81
CA LYS A 50 1.30 -5.01 11.10
C LYS A 50 2.78 -4.61 11.10
N ARG A 51 3.49 -4.83 12.21
CA ARG A 51 4.93 -4.55 12.33
C ARG A 51 5.80 -5.41 11.41
N ARG A 52 5.39 -6.64 11.12
CA ARG A 52 6.10 -7.51 10.17
C ARG A 52 6.05 -6.97 8.74
N ASN A 53 4.92 -6.44 8.32
CA ASN A 53 4.73 -5.91 6.96
C ASN A 53 5.53 -4.62 6.73
N LEU A 54 5.71 -3.79 7.78
CA LEU A 54 6.51 -2.55 7.69
C LEU A 54 8.02 -2.79 7.59
N ARG A 55 8.52 -3.95 8.04
CA ARG A 55 9.97 -4.27 8.03
C ARG A 55 10.46 -4.94 6.75
N ALA A 56 9.54 -5.31 5.85
CA ALA A 56 9.86 -6.08 4.65
C ALA A 56 10.00 -5.24 3.37
N ALA A 57 9.74 -3.93 3.44
CA ALA A 57 9.91 -3.02 2.30
C ALA A 57 11.33 -2.41 2.33
N PRO A 58 12.21 -2.70 1.35
CA PRO A 58 13.44 -1.94 1.13
C PRO A 58 13.16 -0.53 0.60
#